data_AF-A0A5D2HTS6-F1
#
_entry.id   AF-A0A5D2HTS6-F1
#
_cell.length_a   1.000
_cell.length_b   1.000
_cell.length_c   1.000
_cell.angle_alpha   90.00
_cell.angle_beta   90.00
_cell.angle_gamma   90.00
#
_symmetry.space_group_name_H-M   'P 1'
#
loop_
_entity.id
_entity.type
_entity.pdbx_description
1 polymer ?
#
loop_
_entity_poly.entity_id
_entity_poly.type
_entity_poly.pdbx_seq_one_letter_code
_entity_poly.pdbx_strand_id
1 'polypeptide(L)'
;METEKTKTTTCSSNQVSEMEEDTTTSKVDSPTNSQQTISDDDEIDYSIKPEFYDPNLDDKDELWVQSKRKGHVSDAVLSCPACFTTLCLECQRHEKYVTQYRAIFVANCKIEDGKVRQERVKPKRGKRRRETVEGEAVAAAGGKIFKSVHCSVCTTEVGVIDEDEVYHFFNVLPSES
;
A
#
# COMPACT_ATOMS: atom_id res chain seq x y z
N MET A 1 4.81 59.59 0.41
CA MET A 1 4.06 59.14 -0.77
C MET A 1 4.92 58.06 -1.41
N GLU A 2 4.47 56.80 -1.40
CA GLU A 2 4.93 55.74 -2.30
C GLU A 2 4.00 54.54 -2.16
N THR A 3 3.77 53.80 -3.25
CA THR A 3 2.68 52.82 -3.39
C THR A 3 3.08 51.66 -4.29
N GLU A 4 2.93 50.43 -3.79
CA GLU A 4 3.04 49.18 -4.57
C GLU A 4 1.88 48.27 -4.13
N LYS A 5 0.82 48.04 -4.92
CA LYS A 5 0.65 47.36 -6.22
C LYS A 5 0.70 45.83 -6.14
N THR A 6 -0.47 45.25 -5.95
CA THR A 6 -0.80 43.84 -6.18
C THR A 6 -0.91 43.51 -7.68
N LYS A 7 -0.68 42.25 -8.08
CA LYS A 7 -0.85 41.78 -9.45
C LYS A 7 -1.54 40.41 -9.50
N THR A 8 -2.72 40.36 -10.11
CA THR A 8 -3.47 39.14 -10.42
C THR A 8 -3.23 38.76 -11.89
N THR A 9 -3.21 37.46 -12.22
CA THR A 9 -3.08 36.95 -13.60
C THR A 9 -4.17 35.92 -13.89
N THR A 10 -4.69 35.92 -15.12
CA THR A 10 -5.90 35.20 -15.55
C THR A 10 -5.63 34.29 -16.76
N CYS A 11 -6.32 33.15 -16.86
CA CYS A 11 -6.64 32.46 -18.12
C CYS A 11 -7.96 31.67 -17.89
N SER A 12 -9.04 31.79 -18.68
CA SER A 12 -9.28 31.69 -20.13
C SER A 12 -9.69 30.26 -20.55
N SER A 13 -10.96 30.11 -20.93
CA SER A 13 -11.64 28.83 -21.25
C SER A 13 -11.98 28.70 -22.74
N ASN A 14 -12.14 27.47 -23.25
CA ASN A 14 -12.64 27.20 -24.61
C ASN A 14 -13.58 25.97 -24.68
N GLN A 15 -14.86 26.26 -24.97
CA GLN A 15 -15.85 25.61 -25.87
C GLN A 15 -15.96 24.07 -26.13
N VAL A 16 -17.25 23.62 -26.06
CA VAL A 16 -18.02 22.72 -27.00
C VAL A 16 -17.75 21.19 -26.91
N SER A 17 -18.71 20.25 -27.13
CA SER A 17 -20.07 20.24 -27.76
C SER A 17 -21.18 19.47 -27.00
N GLU A 18 -22.41 19.51 -27.51
CA GLU A 18 -23.61 18.67 -27.18
C GLU A 18 -23.59 17.28 -27.89
N MET A 19 -24.43 16.32 -27.43
CA MET A 19 -25.50 15.63 -28.23
C MET A 19 -26.05 14.32 -27.61
N GLU A 20 -27.40 14.25 -27.53
CA GLU A 20 -28.33 13.08 -27.67
C GLU A 20 -28.26 11.84 -26.72
N GLU A 21 -29.41 11.46 -26.15
CA GLU A 21 -29.69 10.19 -25.45
C GLU A 21 -30.91 9.50 -26.08
N ASP A 22 -30.89 8.17 -26.28
CA ASP A 22 -32.01 7.40 -26.85
C ASP A 22 -32.57 6.32 -25.90
N THR A 23 -33.84 6.51 -25.55
CA THR A 23 -34.91 5.53 -25.25
C THR A 23 -34.53 4.07 -24.95
N THR A 24 -34.94 3.54 -23.79
CA THR A 24 -35.96 2.46 -23.68
C THR A 24 -36.33 2.10 -22.24
N THR A 25 -37.57 1.61 -22.04
CA THR A 25 -38.21 1.36 -20.73
C THR A 25 -38.64 -0.10 -20.52
N SER A 26 -38.38 -0.66 -19.32
CA SER A 26 -39.10 -1.80 -18.72
C SER A 26 -38.66 -1.98 -17.25
N LYS A 27 -39.44 -1.56 -16.24
CA LYS A 27 -40.65 -2.18 -15.64
C LYS A 27 -40.39 -3.29 -14.59
N VAL A 28 -40.69 -2.92 -13.34
CA VAL A 28 -41.30 -3.70 -12.21
C VAL A 28 -40.47 -4.85 -11.57
N ASP A 29 -40.62 -5.23 -10.28
CA ASP A 29 -41.64 -4.99 -9.23
C ASP A 29 -41.01 -4.76 -7.83
N SER A 30 -41.76 -4.14 -6.91
CA SER A 30 -41.39 -3.98 -5.48
C SER A 30 -41.77 -5.19 -4.61
N PRO A 31 -41.12 -5.35 -3.44
CA PRO A 31 -41.93 -5.54 -2.23
C PRO A 31 -41.48 -4.69 -1.04
N THR A 32 -42.48 -4.32 -0.23
CA THR A 32 -42.41 -3.35 0.87
C THR A 32 -41.57 -3.84 2.07
N ASN A 33 -40.59 -3.04 2.48
CA ASN A 33 -40.24 -2.89 3.89
C ASN A 33 -40.02 -1.40 4.18
N SER A 34 -40.71 -0.87 5.19
CA SER A 34 -40.94 0.55 5.42
C SER A 34 -39.68 1.27 5.90
N GLN A 35 -38.80 1.62 4.96
CA GLN A 35 -37.88 2.73 5.15
C GLN A 35 -38.69 4.03 5.15
N GLN A 36 -38.33 4.94 6.04
CA GLN A 36 -38.91 6.28 6.12
C GLN A 36 -38.40 7.08 4.89
N THR A 37 -39.19 7.06 3.81
CA THR A 37 -38.88 7.77 2.58
C THR A 37 -38.88 9.28 2.84
N ILE A 38 -37.68 9.87 2.80
CA ILE A 38 -37.52 11.32 2.60
C ILE A 38 -38.16 11.63 1.25
N SER A 39 -39.03 12.63 1.18
CA SER A 39 -39.77 12.98 -0.04
C SER A 39 -38.86 13.65 -1.06
N ASP A 40 -38.87 13.17 -2.31
CA ASP A 40 -38.14 13.72 -3.46
C ASP A 40 -38.66 15.11 -3.95
N ASP A 41 -39.16 15.96 -3.05
CA ASP A 41 -39.84 17.24 -3.36
C ASP A 41 -39.26 18.43 -2.57
N ASP A 42 -38.08 18.28 -1.95
CA ASP A 42 -37.27 19.42 -1.52
C ASP A 42 -36.61 20.04 -2.77
N GLU A 43 -37.15 21.17 -3.24
CA GLU A 43 -36.67 21.90 -4.43
C GLU A 43 -35.19 22.28 -4.27
N ILE A 44 -34.30 21.59 -4.99
CA ILE A 44 -32.85 21.81 -4.93
C ILE A 44 -32.54 23.19 -5.53
N ASP A 45 -32.16 24.15 -4.68
CA ASP A 45 -31.77 25.50 -5.13
C ASP A 45 -30.41 25.46 -5.86
N TYR A 46 -30.46 25.24 -7.17
CA TYR A 46 -29.31 25.30 -8.08
C TYR A 46 -28.64 26.69 -8.14
N SER A 47 -29.23 27.74 -7.53
CA SER A 47 -28.58 29.06 -7.39
C SER A 47 -27.39 29.01 -6.43
N ILE A 48 -27.46 28.13 -5.42
CA ILE A 48 -26.34 27.84 -4.52
C ILE A 48 -25.57 26.68 -5.14
N LYS A 49 -24.48 26.99 -5.84
CA LYS A 49 -23.53 25.95 -6.28
C LYS A 49 -23.05 25.19 -5.03
N PRO A 50 -23.29 23.87 -4.90
CA PRO A 50 -22.77 23.13 -3.77
C PRO A 50 -21.25 23.16 -3.81
N GLU A 51 -20.63 23.63 -2.73
CA GLU A 51 -19.18 23.57 -2.57
C GLU A 51 -18.79 22.13 -2.22
N PHE A 52 -18.67 21.30 -3.27
CA PHE A 52 -18.25 19.88 -3.20
C PHE A 52 -16.80 19.67 -2.71
N TYR A 53 -16.20 20.67 -2.07
CA TYR A 53 -14.83 20.67 -1.57
C TYR A 53 -14.81 21.36 -0.20
N ASP A 54 -14.39 20.62 0.83
CA ASP A 54 -14.08 21.20 2.14
C ASP A 54 -12.62 21.69 2.11
N PRO A 55 -12.34 23.00 2.21
CA PRO A 55 -10.97 23.52 2.15
C PRO A 55 -10.04 23.01 3.26
N ASN A 56 -10.60 22.41 4.31
CA ASN A 56 -9.88 21.89 5.47
C ASN A 56 -9.80 20.35 5.45
N LEU A 57 -10.24 19.68 4.37
CA LEU A 57 -10.17 18.23 4.26
C LEU A 57 -8.71 17.77 4.25
N ASP A 58 -7.89 18.41 3.42
CA ASP A 58 -6.46 18.13 3.28
C ASP A 58 -5.72 18.31 4.62
N ASP A 59 -6.03 19.38 5.38
CA ASP A 59 -5.46 19.61 6.73
C ASP A 59 -5.82 18.48 7.71
N LYS A 60 -7.07 17.99 7.68
CA LYS A 60 -7.55 16.90 8.55
C LYS A 60 -6.85 15.59 8.19
N ASP A 61 -6.72 15.30 6.90
CA ASP A 61 -6.07 14.10 6.39
C ASP A 61 -4.56 14.13 6.65
N GLU A 62 -3.90 15.28 6.52
CA GLU A 62 -2.49 15.45 6.90
C GLU A 62 -2.29 15.15 8.40
N LEU A 63 -3.10 15.78 9.27
CA LEU A 63 -3.05 15.54 10.71
C LEU A 63 -3.33 14.07 11.07
N TRP A 64 -4.20 13.39 10.32
CA TRP A 64 -4.45 11.96 10.48
C TRP A 64 -3.23 11.10 10.09
N VAL A 65 -2.58 11.39 8.96
CA VAL A 65 -1.36 10.69 8.52
C VAL A 65 -0.21 10.95 9.49
N GLN A 66 0.01 12.19 9.92
CA GLN A 66 1.02 12.53 10.93
C GLN A 66 0.78 11.78 12.26
N SER A 67 -0.48 11.76 12.73
CA SER A 67 -0.88 11.00 13.92
C SER A 67 -0.64 9.49 13.75
N LYS A 68 -0.82 8.96 12.54
CA LYS A 68 -0.62 7.55 12.24
C LYS A 68 0.86 7.16 12.19
N ARG A 69 1.72 7.98 11.58
CA ARG A 69 3.18 7.80 11.50
C ARG A 69 3.91 8.20 12.79
N LYS A 70 3.27 8.93 13.72
CA LYS A 70 3.83 9.40 15.01
C LYS A 70 5.16 10.18 14.90
N GLY A 71 5.43 10.79 13.74
CA GLY A 71 6.71 11.47 13.45
C GLY A 71 7.89 10.52 13.16
N HIS A 72 7.67 9.22 12.93
CA HIS A 72 8.72 8.33 12.46
C HIS A 72 9.08 8.65 11.00
N VAL A 73 10.39 8.81 10.75
CA VAL A 73 10.93 8.88 9.38
C VAL A 73 11.01 7.47 8.78
N SER A 74 10.33 7.30 7.65
CA SER A 74 10.30 6.09 6.83
C SER A 74 11.07 6.32 5.54
N ASP A 75 11.85 5.36 5.04
CA ASP A 75 12.58 5.53 3.76
C ASP A 75 11.68 5.32 2.52
N ALA A 76 10.58 4.58 2.68
CA ALA A 76 9.62 4.26 1.62
C ALA A 76 8.31 3.71 2.21
N VAL A 77 7.24 3.78 1.43
CA VAL A 77 6.02 2.97 1.62
C VAL A 77 6.14 1.74 0.71
N LEU A 78 5.86 0.54 1.25
CA LEU A 78 6.00 -0.72 0.51
C LEU A 78 4.64 -1.30 0.10
N SER A 79 4.50 -1.61 -1.18
CA SER A 79 3.29 -2.20 -1.78
C SER A 79 3.57 -3.57 -2.40
N CYS A 80 2.56 -4.45 -2.39
CA CYS A 80 2.65 -5.77 -3.01
C CYS A 80 2.72 -5.66 -4.55
N PRO A 81 3.66 -6.36 -5.23
CA PRO A 81 3.82 -6.24 -6.68
C PRO A 81 2.66 -6.83 -7.50
N ALA A 82 1.85 -7.72 -6.92
CA ALA A 82 0.77 -8.39 -7.64
C ALA A 82 -0.62 -7.74 -7.46
N CYS A 83 -0.88 -7.09 -6.31
CA CYS A 83 -2.19 -6.51 -5.99
C CYS A 83 -2.14 -5.10 -5.41
N PHE A 84 -0.96 -4.46 -5.39
CA PHE A 84 -0.71 -3.09 -4.90
C PHE A 84 -1.16 -2.79 -3.46
N THR A 85 -1.56 -3.81 -2.69
CA THR A 85 -1.91 -3.67 -1.28
C THR A 85 -0.69 -3.20 -0.49
N THR A 86 -0.86 -2.14 0.30
CA THR A 86 0.18 -1.63 1.20
C THR A 86 0.55 -2.70 2.23
N LEU A 87 1.85 -3.03 2.29
CA LEU A 87 2.41 -4.04 3.19
C LEU A 87 3.14 -3.39 4.37
N CYS A 88 3.71 -2.20 4.19
CA CYS A 88 4.44 -1.49 5.23
C CYS A 88 4.42 0.02 4.97
N LEU A 89 4.19 0.81 6.03
CA LEU A 89 4.28 2.27 6.02
C LEU A 89 5.61 2.77 6.63
N GLU A 90 6.29 1.93 7.41
CA GLU A 90 7.47 2.28 8.21
C GLU A 90 8.58 1.26 7.96
N CYS A 91 9.35 1.48 6.88
CA CYS A 91 10.50 0.65 6.55
C CYS A 91 11.80 1.44 6.49
N GLN A 92 12.91 0.73 6.73
CA GLN A 92 14.27 1.21 6.60
C GLN A 92 14.97 0.47 5.46
N ARG A 93 15.71 1.18 4.62
CA ARG A 93 16.44 0.61 3.49
C ARG A 93 17.62 -0.21 3.98
N HIS A 94 17.82 -1.40 3.41
CA HIS A 94 18.91 -2.28 3.84
C HIS A 94 20.27 -1.75 3.36
N GLU A 95 21.18 -1.46 4.29
CA GLU A 95 22.52 -0.86 4.05
C GLU A 95 23.28 -1.51 2.88
N LYS A 96 23.36 -2.84 2.85
CA LYS A 96 24.06 -3.60 1.80
C LYS A 96 23.31 -3.70 0.47
N TYR A 97 21.98 -3.62 0.47
CA TYR A 97 21.13 -3.97 -0.67
C TYR A 97 20.03 -2.93 -0.81
N VAL A 98 20.28 -1.91 -1.64
CA VAL A 98 19.37 -0.77 -1.87
C VAL A 98 18.00 -1.13 -2.47
N THR A 99 17.77 -2.38 -2.88
CA THR A 99 16.46 -2.91 -3.30
C THR A 99 15.73 -3.70 -2.21
N GLN A 100 16.33 -3.86 -1.03
CA GLN A 100 15.76 -4.58 0.11
C GLN A 100 15.42 -3.61 1.23
N TYR A 101 14.37 -3.95 1.98
CA TYR A 101 13.84 -3.11 3.04
C TYR A 101 13.61 -3.94 4.30
N ARG A 102 13.93 -3.35 5.45
CA ARG A 102 13.75 -3.91 6.79
C ARG A 102 12.56 -3.23 7.46
N ALA A 103 11.69 -4.00 8.08
CA ALA A 103 10.55 -3.46 8.83
C ALA A 103 10.30 -4.28 10.09
N ILE A 104 9.66 -3.64 11.07
CA ILE A 104 9.18 -4.28 12.30
C ILE A 104 7.65 -4.35 12.26
N PHE A 105 7.00 -3.24 11.89
CA PHE A 105 5.56 -3.16 11.75
C PHE A 105 5.15 -3.40 10.29
N VAL A 106 4.37 -4.45 10.07
CA VAL A 106 3.82 -4.80 8.76
C VAL A 106 2.30 -4.92 8.84
N ALA A 107 1.64 -4.59 7.74
CA ALA A 107 0.23 -4.79 7.52
C ALA A 107 0.03 -5.81 6.39
N ASN A 108 -1.14 -6.43 6.33
CA ASN A 108 -1.57 -7.23 5.18
C ASN A 108 -0.58 -8.35 4.77
N CYS A 109 0.16 -8.92 5.74
CA CYS A 109 1.12 -10.02 5.55
C CYS A 109 0.67 -11.28 6.31
N LYS A 110 1.03 -12.45 5.79
CA LYS A 110 0.88 -13.78 6.40
C LYS A 110 2.25 -14.44 6.45
N ILE A 111 2.63 -14.99 7.60
CA ILE A 111 3.85 -15.77 7.77
C ILE A 111 3.52 -17.24 7.50
N GLU A 112 4.36 -17.94 6.75
CA GLU A 112 4.30 -19.40 6.61
C GLU A 112 5.51 -20.01 7.33
N ASP A 113 5.28 -20.97 8.23
CA ASP A 113 6.32 -21.60 9.06
C ASP A 113 7.27 -22.54 8.28
N GLY A 114 7.17 -22.57 6.96
CA GLY A 114 8.11 -23.25 6.07
C GLY A 114 9.52 -22.67 6.23
N LYS A 115 10.43 -23.44 6.83
CA LYS A 115 11.83 -23.03 7.04
C LYS A 115 12.57 -22.90 5.71
N VAL A 116 12.66 -21.67 5.20
CA VAL A 116 13.48 -21.38 4.02
C VAL A 116 14.95 -21.27 4.46
N ARG A 117 15.73 -22.33 4.24
CA ARG A 117 17.19 -22.25 4.40
C ARG A 117 17.75 -21.45 3.22
N GLN A 118 18.34 -20.29 3.49
CA GLN A 118 19.21 -19.65 2.50
C GLN A 118 20.39 -20.59 2.19
N GLU A 119 20.37 -21.23 1.03
CA GLU A 119 21.57 -21.86 0.49
C GLU A 119 22.54 -20.75 0.09
N ARG A 120 23.42 -20.38 1.03
CA ARG A 120 24.60 -19.58 0.73
C ARG A 120 25.37 -20.31 -0.38
N VAL A 121 25.35 -19.76 -1.59
CA VAL A 121 26.12 -20.27 -2.73
C VAL A 121 27.61 -20.28 -2.33
N LYS A 122 28.08 -21.44 -1.88
CA LYS A 122 29.47 -21.61 -1.46
C LYS A 122 30.35 -21.42 -2.71
N PRO A 123 31.38 -20.57 -2.67
CA PRO A 123 32.30 -20.45 -3.80
C PRO A 123 32.94 -21.82 -4.07
N LYS A 124 32.82 -22.31 -5.30
CA LYS A 124 33.26 -23.66 -5.69
C LYS A 124 34.77 -23.82 -5.51
N ARG A 125 35.19 -24.42 -4.38
CA ARG A 125 36.48 -25.12 -4.25
C ARG A 125 36.19 -26.62 -4.26
N GLY A 126 36.86 -27.34 -5.16
CA GLY A 126 36.33 -28.60 -5.68
C GLY A 126 36.85 -29.90 -5.05
N LYS A 127 36.31 -30.98 -5.63
CA LYS A 127 36.77 -32.39 -5.62
C LYS A 127 36.44 -33.28 -4.39
N ARG A 128 35.74 -34.38 -4.74
CA ARG A 128 35.65 -35.73 -4.10
C ARG A 128 34.55 -36.01 -3.06
N ARG A 129 33.44 -36.56 -3.59
CA ARG A 129 32.79 -37.83 -3.21
C ARG A 129 32.99 -38.36 -1.78
N ARG A 130 31.91 -38.41 -0.99
CA ARG A 130 31.40 -39.62 -0.32
C ARG A 130 29.94 -39.42 0.13
N GLU A 131 29.10 -40.45 0.00
CA GLU A 131 27.76 -40.50 0.62
C GLU A 131 27.88 -40.76 2.13
N THR A 132 26.94 -40.25 2.94
CA THR A 132 26.08 -41.03 3.86
C THR A 132 25.21 -40.12 4.74
N VAL A 133 23.88 -40.35 4.70
CA VAL A 133 22.92 -40.31 5.84
C VAL A 133 22.67 -38.95 6.55
N GLU A 134 21.62 -38.94 7.36
CA GLU A 134 21.23 -37.98 8.42
C GLU A 134 20.23 -36.88 8.04
N GLY A 135 19.12 -36.87 8.80
CA GLY A 135 17.99 -35.93 8.67
C GLY A 135 17.54 -35.38 10.04
N GLU A 136 18.42 -35.41 11.03
CA GLU A 136 18.21 -34.81 12.35
C GLU A 136 19.54 -34.22 12.86
N ALA A 137 19.46 -33.16 13.68
CA ALA A 137 20.59 -32.43 14.27
C ALA A 137 21.59 -31.69 13.32
N VAL A 138 21.21 -30.49 12.84
CA VAL A 138 22.21 -29.44 12.47
C VAL A 138 21.80 -28.05 12.99
N ALA A 139 21.73 -27.90 14.31
CA ALA A 139 21.53 -26.60 14.98
C ALA A 139 22.86 -25.85 15.28
N ALA A 140 23.96 -26.22 14.62
CA ALA A 140 25.33 -25.84 15.01
C ALA A 140 26.17 -25.25 13.85
N ALA A 141 25.58 -24.39 13.02
CA ALA A 141 26.29 -23.80 11.87
C ALA A 141 25.88 -22.35 11.51
N GLY A 142 25.49 -21.53 12.50
CA GLY A 142 25.33 -20.07 12.33
C GLY A 142 24.36 -19.62 11.23
N GLY A 143 23.44 -20.49 10.81
CA GLY A 143 22.43 -20.21 9.80
C GLY A 143 21.15 -19.76 10.48
N LYS A 144 20.88 -18.44 10.42
CA LYS A 144 19.59 -17.87 10.81
C LYS A 144 18.46 -18.65 10.16
N ILE A 145 17.44 -19.00 10.92
CA ILE A 145 16.20 -19.58 10.43
C ILE A 145 15.33 -18.43 9.95
N PHE A 146 14.93 -18.50 8.68
CA PHE A 146 13.99 -17.55 8.09
C PHE A 146 12.67 -18.27 7.79
N LYS A 147 11.56 -17.59 8.06
CA LYS A 147 10.21 -18.00 7.61
C LYS A 147 9.79 -17.15 6.42
N SER A 148 9.03 -17.70 5.49
CA SER A 148 8.53 -16.95 4.32
C SER A 148 7.35 -16.05 4.70
N VAL A 149 7.27 -14.88 4.04
CA VAL A 149 6.25 -13.87 4.26
C VAL A 149 5.52 -13.60 2.95
N HIS A 150 4.20 -13.78 2.99
CA HIS A 150 3.30 -13.69 1.85
C HIS A 150 2.29 -12.56 2.04
N CYS A 151 1.84 -11.93 0.94
CA CYS A 151 0.74 -10.98 1.02
C CYS A 151 -0.56 -11.69 1.44
N SER A 152 -1.31 -11.10 2.38
CA SER A 152 -2.56 -11.66 2.88
C SER A 152 -3.67 -11.74 1.83
N VAL A 153 -3.64 -10.85 0.82
CA VAL A 153 -4.66 -10.67 -0.22
C VAL A 153 -4.42 -11.60 -1.41
N CYS A 154 -3.22 -11.57 -2.01
CA CYS A 154 -2.90 -12.30 -3.24
C CYS A 154 -1.95 -13.48 -3.07
N THR A 155 -1.54 -13.80 -1.83
CA THR A 155 -0.61 -14.90 -1.48
C THR A 155 0.78 -14.85 -2.13
N THR A 156 1.15 -13.76 -2.81
CA THR A 156 2.49 -13.57 -3.40
C THR A 156 3.56 -13.50 -2.31
N GLU A 157 4.69 -14.19 -2.49
CA GLU A 157 5.87 -14.09 -1.62
C GLU A 157 6.49 -12.69 -1.76
N VAL A 158 6.63 -11.98 -0.63
CA VAL A 158 7.09 -10.58 -0.59
C VAL A 158 8.40 -10.41 0.17
N GLY A 159 8.72 -11.34 1.07
CA GLY A 159 9.91 -11.29 1.90
C GLY A 159 10.08 -12.52 2.81
N VAL A 160 10.99 -12.40 3.76
CA VAL A 160 11.20 -13.36 4.85
C VAL A 160 11.21 -12.63 6.21
N ILE A 161 11.05 -13.37 7.30
CA ILE A 161 11.17 -12.87 8.68
C ILE A 161 12.24 -13.67 9.45
N ASP A 162 13.06 -12.96 10.23
CA ASP A 162 14.14 -13.49 11.06
C ASP A 162 13.64 -14.00 12.43
N GLU A 163 14.52 -14.68 13.17
CA GLU A 163 14.34 -15.01 14.60
C GLU A 163 14.14 -13.76 15.48
N ASP A 164 14.66 -12.60 15.06
CA ASP A 164 14.52 -11.30 15.73
C ASP A 164 13.17 -10.59 15.43
N GLU A 165 12.20 -11.29 14.81
CA GLU A 165 10.91 -10.77 14.31
C GLU A 165 11.02 -9.60 13.29
N VAL A 166 12.20 -9.38 12.72
CA VAL A 166 12.43 -8.37 11.67
C VAL A 166 12.09 -8.94 10.30
N TYR A 167 11.24 -8.23 9.57
CA TYR A 167 10.87 -8.52 8.20
C TYR A 167 11.92 -7.97 7.22
N HIS A 168 12.33 -8.81 6.27
CA HIS A 168 13.24 -8.50 5.17
C HIS A 168 12.49 -8.66 3.84
N PHE A 169 12.04 -7.54 3.28
CA PHE A 169 11.35 -7.47 2.01
C PHE A 169 12.34 -7.36 0.84
N PHE A 170 12.08 -8.11 -0.23
CA PHE A 170 12.89 -8.10 -1.46
C PHE A 170 12.05 -8.20 -2.75
N ASN A 171 10.75 -8.52 -2.65
CA ASN A 171 9.82 -8.56 -3.78
C ASN A 171 8.64 -7.62 -3.49
N VAL A 172 8.94 -6.32 -3.43
CA VAL A 172 8.02 -5.23 -3.08
C VAL A 172 8.24 -4.02 -3.98
N LEU A 173 7.19 -3.22 -4.15
CA LEU A 173 7.25 -1.94 -4.85
C LEU A 173 7.41 -0.81 -3.82
N PRO A 174 8.55 -0.12 -3.76
CA PRO A 174 8.72 1.06 -2.91
C PRO A 174 8.13 2.30 -3.60
N SER A 175 7.38 3.09 -2.84
CA SER A 175 6.97 4.45 -3.18
C SER A 175 7.71 5.45 -2.28
N GLU A 176 8.05 6.61 -2.84
CA GLU A 176 8.62 7.74 -2.10
C GLU A 176 7.63 8.20 -1.00
N SER A 177 8.16 8.61 0.15
CA SER A 177 7.46 8.60 1.45
C SER A 177 7.03 9.96 2.00
#